data_AF-A0A7I9AY78-F1
#
_entry.id   AF-A0A7I9AY78-F1
#
_cell.length_a   1.000
_cell.length_b   1.000
_cell.length_c   1.000
_cell.angle_alpha   90.00
_cell.angle_beta   90.00
_cell.angle_gamma   90.00
#
_symmetry.space_group_name_H-M   'P 1'
#
loop_
_entity.id
_entity.type
_entity.pdbx_description
1 polymer ?
#
loop_
_entity_poly.entity_id
_entity_poly.type
_entity_poly.pdbx_seq_one_letter_code
_entity_poly.pdbx_strand_id
1 'polypeptide(L)'
;MKNNNVPLYLWLLWCTFCLYITTPWQYFRYLYTDHISLSYILYFCIVVIICFSPLLFRCVLLIVRSVSKYNFTFFTKKKGSKESSIHLSPYADTRCPESMRKHWDVLLSLISKAINNDETIVMHSHLFTPARINKLIKRLESYGLNFSVITCPRKTSLYERLSIPFVYLLFQWSLPHLHSDGMTVVIRPWICPYISRHLLSLNPLLACCRRYSRGER
;
A
#
# COMPACT_ATOMS: atom_id res chain seq x y z
N MET A 1 -19.92 -5.93 0.49
CA MET A 1 -19.37 -6.52 -0.76
C MET A 1 -19.46 -5.44 -1.83
N LYS A 2 -18.34 -4.81 -2.20
CA LYS A 2 -18.32 -3.68 -3.15
C LYS A 2 -18.30 -4.26 -4.57
N ASN A 3 -19.11 -3.71 -5.46
CA ASN A 3 -19.35 -4.21 -6.81
C ASN A 3 -18.03 -4.25 -7.61
N ASN A 4 -17.41 -5.43 -7.73
CA ASN A 4 -16.10 -5.65 -8.36
C ASN A 4 -16.16 -5.69 -9.91
N ASN A 5 -17.31 -5.35 -10.50
CA ASN A 5 -17.55 -5.48 -11.93
C ASN A 5 -17.13 -4.26 -12.75
N VAL A 6 -16.74 -3.15 -12.11
CA VAL A 6 -16.26 -1.94 -12.80
C VAL A 6 -15.23 -2.22 -13.91
N PRO A 7 -14.18 -3.03 -13.70
CA PRO A 7 -13.21 -3.31 -14.74
C PRO A 7 -13.74 -4.27 -15.82
N LEU A 8 -14.78 -5.07 -15.56
CA LEU A 8 -15.51 -5.78 -16.61
C LEU A 8 -16.30 -4.81 -17.49
N TYR A 9 -16.95 -3.80 -16.90
CA TYR A 9 -17.64 -2.77 -17.68
C TYR A 9 -16.66 -1.93 -18.53
N LEU A 10 -15.48 -1.59 -17.99
CA LEU A 10 -14.43 -0.92 -18.76
C LEU A 10 -13.94 -1.79 -19.93
N TRP A 11 -13.80 -3.09 -19.72
CA TRP A 11 -13.45 -4.01 -20.80
C TRP A 11 -14.56 -4.15 -21.85
N LEU A 12 -15.83 -4.24 -21.44
CA LEU A 12 -16.96 -4.26 -22.37
C LEU A 12 -17.03 -2.96 -23.19
N LEU A 13 -16.79 -1.81 -22.56
CA LEU A 13 -16.74 -0.50 -23.23
C LEU A 13 -15.56 -0.43 -24.22
N TRP A 14 -14.41 -0.99 -23.86
CA TRP A 14 -13.28 -1.14 -24.77
C TRP A 14 -13.65 -2.00 -25.98
N CYS A 15 -14.28 -3.16 -25.76
CA CYS A 15 -14.73 -4.04 -26.84
C CYS A 15 -15.74 -3.34 -27.76
N THR A 16 -16.73 -2.61 -27.23
CA THR A 16 -17.70 -1.89 -28.06
C THR A 16 -17.05 -0.74 -28.84
N PHE A 17 -16.10 -0.03 -28.24
CA PHE A 17 -15.33 1.01 -28.90
C PHE A 17 -14.42 0.47 -30.01
N CYS A 18 -13.72 -0.65 -29.76
CA CYS A 18 -12.93 -1.35 -30.77
C CYS A 18 -13.81 -1.82 -31.92
N LEU A 19 -14.98 -2.41 -31.64
CA LEU A 19 -15.93 -2.78 -32.68
C LEU A 19 -16.41 -1.56 -33.47
N TYR A 20 -16.74 -0.45 -32.82
CA TYR A 20 -17.19 0.79 -33.47
C TYR A 20 -16.12 1.41 -34.39
N ILE A 21 -14.87 1.50 -33.94
CA ILE A 21 -13.77 2.03 -34.78
C ILE A 21 -13.48 1.09 -35.93
N THR A 22 -13.44 -0.21 -35.64
CA THR A 22 -13.01 -1.19 -36.63
C THR A 22 -14.10 -1.38 -37.68
N THR A 23 -15.40 -1.35 -37.34
CA THR A 23 -16.50 -1.41 -38.31
C THR A 23 -16.34 -0.32 -39.37
N PRO A 24 -15.85 -0.66 -40.57
CA PRO A 24 -15.75 0.32 -41.61
C PRO A 24 -17.14 0.38 -42.23
N TRP A 25 -17.80 1.54 -42.13
CA TRP A 25 -19.10 1.80 -42.76
C TRP A 25 -19.11 1.46 -44.28
N GLN A 26 -17.93 1.28 -44.89
CA GLN A 26 -17.71 0.91 -46.28
C GLN A 26 -17.78 -0.61 -46.59
N TYR A 27 -17.56 -1.51 -45.63
CA TYR A 27 -17.53 -2.97 -45.90
C TYR A 27 -18.89 -3.65 -45.81
N PHE A 28 -19.87 -3.03 -45.15
CA PHE A 28 -21.26 -3.50 -45.16
C PHE A 28 -21.91 -3.39 -46.56
N ARG A 29 -21.31 -2.63 -47.49
CA ARG A 29 -21.79 -2.49 -48.88
C ARG A 29 -21.36 -3.65 -49.80
N TYR A 30 -20.39 -4.46 -49.39
CA TYR A 30 -19.86 -5.61 -50.13
C TYR A 30 -20.42 -6.96 -49.63
N LEU A 31 -21.60 -6.94 -49.01
CA LEU A 31 -22.24 -8.10 -48.41
C LEU A 31 -22.69 -9.19 -49.42
N TYR A 32 -22.26 -9.13 -50.67
CA TYR A 32 -22.78 -9.97 -51.75
C TYR A 32 -21.70 -10.31 -52.79
N THR A 33 -20.64 -11.02 -52.39
CA THR A 33 -19.82 -11.81 -53.32
C THR A 33 -19.29 -13.05 -52.60
N ASP A 34 -19.58 -14.23 -53.14
CA ASP A 34 -19.55 -15.57 -52.52
C ASP A 34 -18.18 -16.14 -52.10
N HIS A 35 -17.13 -15.33 -52.02
CA HIS A 35 -15.83 -15.80 -51.55
C HIS A 35 -15.40 -15.04 -50.29
N ILE A 36 -15.40 -15.75 -49.15
CA ILE A 36 -14.75 -15.30 -47.91
C ILE A 36 -13.27 -15.08 -48.23
N SER A 37 -12.93 -13.84 -48.56
CA SER A 37 -11.56 -13.47 -48.91
C SER A 37 -10.65 -13.61 -47.69
N LEU A 38 -9.42 -14.10 -47.89
CA LEU A 38 -8.38 -14.19 -46.86
C LEU A 38 -8.24 -12.89 -46.05
N SER A 39 -8.46 -11.75 -46.71
CA SER A 39 -8.49 -10.40 -46.13
C SER A 39 -9.54 -10.23 -45.01
N TYR A 40 -10.72 -10.84 -45.15
CA TYR A 40 -11.77 -10.78 -44.12
C TYR A 40 -11.38 -11.59 -42.88
N ILE A 41 -10.80 -12.78 -43.07
CA ILE A 41 -10.33 -13.63 -41.97
C ILE A 41 -9.20 -12.91 -41.20
N LEU A 42 -8.22 -12.36 -41.91
CA LEU A 42 -7.12 -11.60 -41.29
C LEU A 42 -7.63 -10.38 -40.52
N TYR A 43 -8.57 -9.64 -41.09
CA TYR A 43 -9.20 -8.50 -40.43
C TYR A 43 -9.94 -8.92 -39.14
N PHE A 44 -10.76 -9.98 -39.20
CA PHE A 44 -11.44 -10.51 -38.02
C PHE A 44 -10.45 -10.94 -36.94
N CYS A 45 -9.36 -11.63 -37.31
CA CYS A 45 -8.30 -12.01 -36.38
C CYS A 45 -7.65 -10.78 -35.72
N ILE A 46 -7.38 -9.70 -36.46
CA ILE A 46 -6.82 -8.46 -35.91
C ILE A 46 -7.78 -7.83 -34.89
N VAL A 47 -9.07 -7.74 -35.20
CA VAL A 47 -10.09 -7.19 -34.27
C VAL A 47 -10.16 -8.03 -33.00
N VAL A 48 -10.18 -9.37 -33.12
CA VAL A 48 -10.15 -10.28 -31.97
C VAL A 48 -8.90 -10.03 -31.11
N ILE A 49 -7.71 -9.95 -31.71
CA ILE A 49 -6.46 -9.68 -30.99
C ILE A 49 -6.52 -8.34 -30.24
N ILE A 50 -7.05 -7.28 -30.86
CA ILE A 50 -7.18 -5.95 -30.24
C ILE A 50 -8.13 -6.00 -29.03
N CYS A 51 -9.27 -6.69 -29.15
CA CYS A 51 -10.24 -6.87 -28.05
C CYS A 51 -9.68 -7.69 -26.88
N PHE A 52 -8.85 -8.71 -27.16
CA PHE A 52 -8.19 -9.53 -26.13
C PHE A 52 -6.90 -8.91 -25.59
N SER A 53 -6.34 -7.88 -26.23
CA SER A 53 -5.08 -7.27 -25.81
C SER A 53 -5.03 -6.80 -24.34
N PRO A 54 -6.10 -6.24 -23.73
CA PRO A 54 -6.05 -5.85 -22.32
C PRO A 54 -5.95 -7.06 -21.37
N LEU A 55 -6.52 -8.20 -21.76
CA LEU A 55 -6.45 -9.46 -21.01
C LEU A 55 -5.08 -10.11 -21.16
N LEU A 56 -4.51 -10.11 -22.37
CA LEU A 56 -3.16 -10.60 -22.63
C LEU A 56 -2.11 -9.74 -21.89
N PHE A 57 -2.26 -8.41 -21.92
CA PHE A 57 -1.40 -7.48 -21.19
C PHE A 57 -1.41 -7.76 -19.69
N ARG A 58 -2.58 -8.07 -19.13
CA ARG A 58 -2.71 -8.49 -17.72
C ARG A 58 -1.92 -9.76 -17.42
N CYS A 59 -1.99 -10.78 -18.29
CA CYS A 59 -1.21 -12.01 -18.10
C CYS A 59 0.30 -11.71 -18.06
N VAL A 60 0.79 -10.87 -18.97
CA VAL A 60 2.19 -10.42 -18.98
C VAL A 60 2.54 -9.67 -17.70
N LEU A 61 1.69 -8.75 -17.23
CA LEU A 61 1.93 -8.02 -15.98
C LEU A 61 1.97 -8.94 -14.74
N LEU A 62 1.14 -9.98 -14.70
CA LEU A 62 1.17 -10.97 -13.62
C LEU A 62 2.47 -11.79 -13.63
N ILE A 63 2.99 -12.14 -14.81
CA ILE A 63 4.29 -12.82 -14.96
C ILE A 63 5.43 -11.88 -14.55
N VAL A 64 5.44 -10.63 -15.04
CA VAL A 64 6.44 -9.64 -14.63
C VAL A 64 6.44 -9.46 -13.12
N ARG A 65 5.26 -9.43 -12.50
CA ARG A 65 5.13 -9.33 -11.05
C ARG A 65 5.63 -10.58 -10.32
N SER A 66 5.36 -11.79 -10.83
CA SER A 66 5.84 -13.02 -10.19
C SER A 66 7.36 -13.17 -10.29
N VAL A 67 7.95 -12.67 -11.36
CA VAL A 67 9.41 -12.63 -11.55
C VAL A 67 10.04 -11.50 -10.75
N SER A 68 9.34 -10.37 -10.57
CA SER A 68 9.85 -9.27 -9.77
C SER A 68 9.82 -9.62 -8.29
N LYS A 69 10.99 -9.70 -7.64
CA LYS A 69 11.15 -9.89 -6.19
C LYS A 69 10.72 -8.65 -5.38
N TYR A 70 9.81 -7.82 -5.87
CA TYR A 70 9.37 -6.62 -5.18
C TYR A 70 8.48 -7.00 -3.99
N ASN A 71 9.11 -7.24 -2.85
CA ASN A 71 8.45 -7.40 -1.57
C ASN A 71 7.56 -6.17 -1.26
N PHE A 72 6.48 -6.41 -0.51
CA PHE A 72 5.52 -5.40 -0.08
C PHE A 72 6.13 -4.16 0.58
N THR A 73 7.30 -4.31 1.19
CA THR A 73 7.93 -3.31 2.03
C THR A 73 9.33 -3.05 1.49
N PHE A 74 9.52 -1.87 0.93
CA PHE A 74 10.85 -1.35 0.67
C PHE A 74 11.34 -0.67 1.94
N PHE A 75 12.22 -1.36 2.65
CA PHE A 75 12.98 -0.78 3.73
C PHE A 75 14.19 -0.06 3.14
N THR A 76 14.18 1.26 3.17
CA THR A 76 15.32 2.07 2.73
C THR A 76 15.94 2.70 3.98
N LYS A 77 17.16 2.27 4.29
CA LYS A 77 17.98 2.91 5.32
C LYS A 77 18.81 4.01 4.67
N LYS A 78 18.68 5.24 5.16
CA LYS A 78 19.54 6.33 4.71
C LYS A 78 20.94 6.13 5.31
N LYS A 79 21.96 5.98 4.46
CA LYS A 79 23.35 5.72 4.88
C LYS A 79 23.81 6.85 5.81
N GLY A 80 24.18 6.51 7.05
CA GLY A 80 24.62 7.46 8.07
C GLY A 80 23.51 8.10 8.92
N SER A 81 22.24 7.77 8.72
CA SER A 81 21.13 8.26 9.57
C SER A 81 20.61 7.15 10.50
N LYS A 82 20.10 7.55 11.67
CA LYS A 82 19.26 6.68 12.54
C LYS A 82 17.82 6.56 12.04
N GLU A 83 17.53 7.10 10.85
CA GLU A 83 16.21 7.06 10.24
C GLU A 83 16.11 5.98 9.16
N SER A 84 15.04 5.19 9.29
CA SER A 84 14.69 4.12 8.37
C SER A 84 13.31 4.39 7.79
N SER A 85 13.24 4.54 6.47
CA SER A 85 11.97 4.75 5.78
C SER A 85 11.40 3.43 5.29
N ILE A 86 10.14 3.15 5.65
CA ILE A 86 9.41 2.00 5.14
C ILE A 86 8.40 2.50 4.11
N HIS A 87 8.63 2.13 2.86
CA HIS A 87 7.70 2.38 1.76
C HIS A 87 6.90 1.12 1.49
N LEU A 88 5.57 1.28 1.49
CA LEU A 88 4.65 0.22 1.08
C LEU A 88 4.56 0.21 -0.44
N SER A 89 4.96 -0.90 -1.06
CA SER A 89 4.91 -1.10 -2.51
C SER A 89 3.47 -1.03 -3.02
N PRO A 90 3.18 -0.23 -4.06
CA PRO A 90 1.86 -0.21 -4.67
C PRO A 90 1.55 -1.50 -5.46
N TYR A 91 2.58 -2.32 -5.73
CA TYR A 91 2.46 -3.56 -6.52
C TYR A 91 2.23 -4.80 -5.66
N ALA A 92 2.02 -4.65 -4.36
CA ALA A 92 1.92 -5.77 -3.44
C ALA A 92 0.56 -6.49 -3.49
N ASP A 93 0.51 -7.79 -3.20
CA ASP A 93 -0.72 -8.57 -3.40
C ASP A 93 -1.65 -8.47 -2.21
N THR A 94 -2.64 -7.60 -2.37
CA THR A 94 -3.66 -7.32 -1.36
C THR A 94 -4.99 -8.01 -1.63
N ARG A 95 -5.07 -8.89 -2.63
CA ARG A 95 -6.34 -9.54 -3.05
C ARG A 95 -6.85 -10.58 -2.05
N CYS A 96 -5.94 -11.36 -1.47
CA CYS A 96 -6.27 -12.46 -0.59
C CYS A 96 -5.95 -12.11 0.88
N PRO A 97 -6.79 -12.52 1.84
CA PRO A 97 -6.52 -12.34 3.27
C PRO A 97 -5.19 -12.96 3.72
N GLU A 98 -4.82 -14.09 3.13
CA GLU A 98 -3.56 -14.78 3.43
C GLU A 98 -2.34 -14.00 2.92
N SER A 99 -2.39 -13.52 1.67
CA SER A 99 -1.35 -12.64 1.12
C SER A 99 -1.21 -11.39 1.99
N MET A 100 -2.33 -10.75 2.32
CA MET A 100 -2.35 -9.60 3.22
C MET A 100 -1.70 -9.93 4.58
N ARG A 101 -1.97 -11.11 5.16
CA ARG A 101 -1.35 -11.52 6.43
C ARG A 101 0.17 -11.62 6.31
N LYS A 102 0.70 -12.30 5.29
CA LYS A 102 2.15 -12.38 5.01
C LYS A 102 2.77 -10.99 4.91
N HIS A 103 2.07 -10.06 4.27
CA HIS A 103 2.50 -8.68 4.09
C HIS A 103 2.55 -7.93 5.44
N TRP A 104 1.56 -8.14 6.30
CA TRP A 104 1.56 -7.61 7.67
C TRP A 104 2.69 -8.18 8.52
N ASP A 105 2.98 -9.49 8.40
CA ASP A 105 4.01 -10.15 9.20
C ASP A 105 5.41 -9.60 8.84
N VAL A 106 5.69 -9.40 7.54
CA VAL A 106 6.93 -8.78 7.07
C VAL A 106 7.05 -7.33 7.58
N LEU A 107 5.97 -6.55 7.52
CA LEU A 107 5.96 -5.17 8.03
C LEU A 107 6.28 -5.12 9.52
N LEU A 108 5.64 -5.98 10.32
CA LEU A 108 5.87 -6.06 11.77
C LEU A 108 7.30 -6.49 12.11
N SER A 109 7.83 -7.47 11.38
CA SER A 109 9.23 -7.92 11.52
C SER A 109 10.24 -6.79 11.26
N LEU A 110 10.03 -6.00 10.20
CA LEU A 110 10.88 -4.85 9.88
C LEU A 110 10.81 -3.76 10.96
N ILE A 111 9.60 -3.46 11.44
CA ILE A 111 9.41 -2.46 12.50
C ILE A 111 10.08 -2.92 13.79
N SER A 112 9.88 -4.18 14.20
CA SER A 112 10.51 -4.74 15.40
C SER A 112 12.03 -4.70 15.30
N LYS A 113 12.60 -5.09 14.16
CA LYS A 113 14.05 -5.04 13.92
C LYS A 113 14.61 -3.62 14.00
N ALA A 114 13.92 -2.63 13.43
CA ALA A 114 14.35 -1.24 13.46
C ALA A 114 14.24 -0.63 14.87
N ILE A 115 13.17 -0.94 15.62
CA ILE A 115 13.04 -0.52 17.02
C ILE A 115 14.16 -1.10 17.89
N ASN A 116 14.48 -2.39 17.73
CA ASN A 116 15.57 -3.04 18.47
C ASN A 116 16.96 -2.45 18.14
N ASN A 117 17.11 -1.79 17.00
CA ASN A 117 18.32 -1.11 16.59
C ASN A 117 18.34 0.39 16.98
N ASP A 118 17.40 0.84 17.81
CA ASP A 118 17.18 2.25 18.18
C ASP A 118 17.00 3.19 16.96
N GLU A 119 16.40 2.68 15.89
CA GLU A 119 16.14 3.44 14.67
C GLU A 119 14.76 4.11 14.72
N THR A 120 14.69 5.36 14.25
CA THR A 120 13.43 6.05 14.02
C THR A 120 12.87 5.62 12.67
N ILE A 121 11.62 5.17 12.66
CA ILE A 121 10.96 4.67 11.47
C ILE A 121 10.00 5.72 10.95
N VAL A 122 10.15 6.07 9.67
CA VAL A 122 9.23 6.99 9.00
C VAL A 122 8.45 6.20 7.94
N MET A 123 7.13 6.24 8.03
CA MET A 123 6.25 5.55 7.10
C MET A 123 5.26 6.54 6.49
N HIS A 124 5.14 6.47 5.16
CA HIS A 124 4.20 7.28 4.40
C HIS A 124 3.32 6.37 3.56
N SER A 125 2.00 6.46 3.75
CA SER A 125 1.06 5.73 2.90
C SER A 125 -0.34 6.35 2.94
N HIS A 126 -1.01 6.35 1.79
CA HIS A 126 -2.43 6.62 1.65
C HIS A 126 -3.31 5.58 2.36
N LEU A 127 -2.74 4.42 2.73
CA LEU A 127 -3.44 3.37 3.46
C LEU A 127 -3.52 3.62 4.97
N PHE A 128 -2.75 4.57 5.50
CA PHE A 128 -2.74 4.90 6.93
C PHE A 128 -3.88 5.85 7.28
N THR A 129 -5.07 5.27 7.46
CA THR A 129 -6.19 5.95 8.13
C THR A 129 -6.05 5.86 9.65
N PRO A 130 -6.63 6.78 10.43
CA PRO A 130 -6.56 6.74 11.90
C PRO A 130 -6.96 5.38 12.49
N ALA A 131 -8.02 4.76 11.97
CA ALA A 131 -8.47 3.43 12.40
C ALA A 131 -7.43 2.32 12.14
N ARG A 132 -6.74 2.37 10.99
CA ARG A 132 -5.70 1.38 10.66
C ARG A 132 -4.41 1.60 11.44
N ILE A 133 -4.07 2.86 11.73
CA ILE A 133 -2.94 3.19 12.60
C ILE A 133 -3.20 2.67 14.01
N ASN A 134 -4.39 2.91 14.57
CA ASN A 134 -4.74 2.39 15.90
C ASN A 134 -4.69 0.86 15.95
N LYS A 135 -5.10 0.17 14.87
CA LYS A 135 -4.96 -1.28 14.76
C LYS A 135 -3.49 -1.74 14.70
N LEU A 136 -2.64 -0.99 14.01
CA LEU A 136 -1.20 -1.23 13.97
C LEU A 136 -0.56 -1.04 15.35
N ILE A 137 -0.87 0.05 16.04
CA ILE A 137 -0.36 0.37 17.39
C ILE A 137 -0.72 -0.75 18.37
N LYS A 138 -2.00 -1.13 18.45
CA LYS A 138 -2.45 -2.23 19.33
C LYS A 138 -1.73 -3.55 19.05
N ARG A 139 -1.43 -3.83 17.78
CA ARG A 139 -0.64 -5.01 17.43
C ARG A 139 0.80 -4.88 17.90
N LEU A 140 1.46 -3.76 17.66
CA LEU A 140 2.84 -3.55 18.11
C LEU A 140 2.97 -3.61 19.65
N GLU A 141 1.98 -3.08 20.37
CA GLU A 141 1.87 -3.21 21.83
C GLU A 141 1.76 -4.67 22.28
N SER A 142 1.02 -5.51 21.53
CA SER A 142 0.94 -6.96 21.81
C SER A 142 2.27 -7.70 21.62
N TYR A 143 3.23 -7.13 20.89
CA TYR A 143 4.60 -7.65 20.80
C TYR A 143 5.50 -7.18 21.96
N GLY A 144 4.98 -6.36 22.90
CA GLY A 144 5.74 -5.87 24.06
C GLY A 144 6.79 -4.81 23.71
N LEU A 145 6.64 -4.12 22.58
CA LEU A 145 7.59 -3.09 22.14
C LEU A 145 7.27 -1.74 22.80
N ASN A 146 8.29 -1.07 23.34
CA ASN A 146 8.16 0.29 23.88
C ASN A 146 8.50 1.31 22.79
N PHE A 147 7.52 2.06 22.30
CA PHE A 147 7.68 3.04 21.24
C PHE A 147 6.76 4.24 21.42
N SER A 148 7.12 5.37 20.83
CA SER A 148 6.25 6.54 20.70
C SER A 148 5.86 6.73 19.23
N VAL A 149 4.61 7.09 19.00
CA VAL A 149 4.07 7.30 17.64
C VAL A 149 3.66 8.75 17.48
N ILE A 150 4.16 9.39 16.43
CA ILE A 150 3.75 10.72 16.01
C ILE A 150 3.06 10.57 14.66
N THR A 151 1.82 11.02 14.57
CA THR A 151 1.04 11.01 13.33
C THR A 151 0.81 12.42 12.82
N CYS A 152 1.16 12.68 11.57
CA CYS A 152 0.93 13.97 10.93
C CYS A 152 -0.05 13.80 9.76
N PRO A 153 -1.10 14.65 9.65
CA PRO A 153 -2.00 14.62 8.50
C PRO A 153 -1.24 15.02 7.23
N ARG A 154 -1.51 14.30 6.15
CA ARG A 154 -0.91 14.53 4.84
C ARG A 154 -1.99 14.47 3.77
N LYS A 155 -2.10 15.53 2.97
CA LYS A 155 -2.94 15.48 1.76
C LYS A 155 -2.29 14.55 0.74
N THR A 156 -3.07 13.61 0.21
CA THR A 156 -2.62 12.77 -0.90
C THR A 156 -2.41 13.63 -2.14
N SER A 157 -1.28 13.45 -2.83
CA SER A 157 -0.99 14.22 -4.04
C SER A 157 -1.91 13.78 -5.19
N LEU A 158 -2.15 14.67 -6.15
CA LEU A 158 -2.91 14.31 -7.36
C LEU A 158 -2.27 13.13 -8.10
N TYR A 159 -0.94 13.09 -8.15
CA TYR A 159 -0.20 11.96 -8.74
C TYR A 159 -0.51 10.64 -8.03
N GLU A 160 -0.48 10.59 -6.70
CA GLU A 160 -0.84 9.38 -5.94
C GLU A 160 -2.31 8.98 -6.18
N ARG A 161 -3.21 9.96 -6.21
CA ARG A 161 -4.65 9.74 -6.45
C ARG A 161 -4.97 9.16 -7.82
N LEU A 162 -4.14 9.39 -8.83
CA LEU A 162 -4.32 8.85 -10.18
C LEU A 162 -3.50 7.57 -10.42
N SER A 163 -2.22 7.58 -10.03
CA SER A 163 -1.31 6.47 -10.27
C SER A 163 -1.69 5.21 -9.49
N ILE A 164 -2.16 5.32 -8.24
CA ILE A 164 -2.47 4.15 -7.43
C ILE A 164 -3.70 3.40 -7.95
N PRO A 165 -4.88 4.05 -8.19
CA PRO A 165 -6.00 3.36 -8.83
C PRO A 165 -5.63 2.74 -10.17
N PHE A 166 -4.80 3.43 -10.97
CA PHE A 166 -4.32 2.91 -12.24
C PHE A 166 -3.48 1.64 -12.08
N VAL A 167 -2.52 1.63 -11.14
CA VAL A 167 -1.71 0.44 -10.82
C VAL A 167 -2.61 -0.70 -10.31
N TYR A 168 -3.57 -0.42 -9.43
CA TYR A 168 -4.50 -1.45 -8.95
C TYR A 168 -5.43 -1.98 -10.05
N LEU A 169 -5.86 -1.13 -10.99
CA LEU A 169 -6.64 -1.53 -12.14
C LEU A 169 -5.82 -2.48 -13.03
N LEU A 170 -4.57 -2.12 -13.32
CA LEU A 170 -3.67 -2.93 -14.14
C LEU A 170 -3.28 -4.27 -13.51
N PHE A 171 -2.87 -4.27 -12.23
CA PHE A 171 -2.31 -5.47 -11.58
C PHE A 171 -3.33 -6.31 -10.82
N GLN A 172 -4.33 -5.68 -10.24
CA GLN A 172 -5.31 -6.35 -9.36
C GLN A 172 -6.71 -6.40 -9.99
N TRP A 173 -6.94 -5.70 -11.10
CA TRP A 173 -8.27 -5.59 -11.72
C TRP A 173 -9.31 -5.15 -10.69
N SER A 174 -8.95 -4.14 -9.90
CA SER A 174 -9.80 -3.59 -8.84
C SER A 174 -9.60 -2.08 -8.75
N LEU A 175 -10.66 -1.36 -8.38
CA LEU A 175 -10.61 0.07 -8.12
C LEU A 175 -10.65 0.30 -6.61
N PRO A 176 -9.49 0.50 -5.96
CA PRO A 176 -9.47 0.83 -4.55
C PRO A 176 -10.08 2.22 -4.36
N HIS A 177 -10.90 2.35 -3.32
CA HIS A 177 -11.34 3.66 -2.89
C HIS A 177 -10.21 4.31 -2.08
N LEU A 178 -9.56 5.30 -2.66
CA LEU A 178 -8.53 6.08 -1.97
C LEU A 178 -9.19 7.21 -1.18
N HIS A 179 -8.78 7.34 0.09
CA HIS A 179 -9.17 8.49 0.90
C HIS A 179 -8.37 9.73 0.46
N SER A 180 -8.98 10.91 0.55
CA SER A 180 -8.33 12.21 0.32
C SER A 180 -7.16 12.44 1.27
N ASP A 181 -7.31 11.94 2.49
CA ASP A 181 -6.45 12.26 3.61
C ASP A 181 -5.62 11.03 3.98
N GLY A 182 -4.31 11.15 3.81
CA GLY A 182 -3.35 10.18 4.29
C GLY A 182 -2.72 10.64 5.60
N MET A 183 -1.97 9.76 6.25
CA MET A 183 -1.18 10.11 7.42
C MET A 183 0.27 9.71 7.20
N THR A 184 1.18 10.55 7.67
CA THR A 184 2.57 10.16 7.91
C THR A 184 2.67 9.63 9.33
N VAL A 185 3.27 8.46 9.50
CA VAL A 185 3.48 7.83 10.81
C VAL A 185 4.97 7.79 11.09
N VAL A 186 5.39 8.40 12.18
CA VAL A 186 6.76 8.33 12.69
C VAL A 186 6.74 7.49 13.97
N ILE A 187 7.47 6.38 13.97
CA ILE A 187 7.64 5.51 15.15
C ILE A 187 9.05 5.75 15.68
N ARG A 188 9.16 6.15 16.94
CA ARG A 188 10.43 6.33 17.63
C ARG A 188 10.55 5.28 18.75
N PRO A 189 11.73 4.68 18.98
CA PRO A 189 11.97 3.89 20.17
C PRO A 189 11.64 4.74 21.40
N TRP A 190 11.02 4.14 22.41
CA TRP A 190 10.83 4.83 23.68
C TRP A 190 12.20 4.93 24.35
N ILE A 191 12.88 6.05 24.13
CA ILE A 191 14.00 6.43 24.97
C ILE A 191 13.38 6.66 26.33
N CYS A 192 13.55 5.68 27.24
CA CYS A 192 13.36 5.94 28.67
C CYS A 192 14.02 7.29 28.94
N PRO A 193 13.37 8.26 29.58
CA PRO A 193 14.06 9.48 29.94
C PRO A 193 15.21 9.07 30.86
N TYR A 194 16.41 8.98 30.28
CA TYR A 194 17.68 8.76 30.99
C TYR A 194 18.01 9.96 31.91
N ILE A 195 17.05 10.87 32.07
CA ILE A 195 17.07 12.05 32.93
C ILE A 195 16.29 11.80 34.24
N SER A 196 15.53 10.71 34.40
CA SER A 196 14.84 10.43 35.68
C SER A 196 15.71 9.66 36.68
N ARG A 197 16.52 8.70 36.22
CA ARG A 197 17.32 7.86 37.14
C ARG A 197 18.54 8.60 37.71
N HIS A 198 19.05 9.62 37.01
CA HIS A 198 20.10 10.50 37.54
C HIS A 198 19.57 11.67 38.39
N LEU A 199 18.40 12.26 38.09
CA LEU A 199 17.81 13.33 38.91
C LEU A 199 17.22 12.84 40.24
N LEU A 200 16.77 11.59 40.34
CA LEU A 200 16.30 11.01 41.62
C LEU A 200 17.45 10.66 42.58
N SER A 201 18.70 10.60 42.11
CA SER A 201 19.87 10.33 42.97
C SER A 201 20.52 11.60 43.55
N LEU A 202 20.20 12.78 42.98
CA LEU A 202 20.83 14.05 43.35
C LEU A 202 20.03 14.88 44.37
N ASN A 203 18.91 14.36 44.90
CA ASN A 203 18.20 15.06 45.97
C ASN A 203 17.87 14.16 47.18
N PRO A 204 18.89 13.72 47.95
CA PRO A 204 18.68 13.06 49.24
C PRO A 204 17.96 13.94 50.27
N LEU A 205 17.86 15.27 50.08
CA LEU A 205 17.22 16.19 51.01
C LEU A 205 15.68 16.11 51.00
N LEU A 206 15.05 15.68 49.90
CA LEU A 206 13.58 15.49 49.85
C LEU A 206 13.12 14.15 50.45
N ALA A 207 14.01 13.18 50.65
CA ALA A 207 13.69 11.88 51.26
C ALA A 207 13.67 11.94 52.80
N CYS A 208 14.39 12.89 53.42
CA CYS A 208 14.42 13.05 54.87
C CYS A 208 13.18 13.76 55.44
N CYS A 209 12.51 14.62 54.67
CA CYS A 209 11.39 15.42 55.19
C CYS A 209 10.07 14.64 55.39
N ARG A 210 9.98 13.36 55.00
CA ARG A 210 8.76 12.55 55.15
C ARG A 210 8.74 11.62 56.37
N ARG A 211 9.81 11.59 57.19
CA ARG A 211 9.91 10.70 58.37
C ARG A 211 9.75 11.37 59.75
N TYR A 212 9.50 12.67 59.85
CA TYR A 212 9.26 13.34 61.15
C TYR A 212 7.92 14.09 61.20
N SER A 213 6.82 13.37 61.00
CA SER A 213 5.48 13.86 61.36
C SER A 213 4.60 12.69 61.83
N ARG A 214 5.12 11.92 62.79
CA ARG A 214 4.31 10.95 63.53
C ARG A 214 4.83 10.85 64.96
N GLY A 215 4.08 11.44 65.88
CA GLY A 215 4.30 11.41 67.32
C GLY A 215 4.52 12.80 67.90
N GLU A 216 3.46 13.45 68.39
CA GLU A 216 3.17 13.54 69.83
C GLU A 216 1.98 14.47 70.13
N ARG A 217 1.11 13.95 71.00
CA ARG A 217 -0.04 14.54 71.71
C ARG A 217 -1.35 14.69 70.96
#